data_AF-A0AAN0JT61-F1
#
_entry.id   AF-A0AAN0JT61-F1
#
_cell.length_a   1.000
_cell.length_b   1.000
_cell.length_c   1.000
_cell.angle_alpha   90.00
_cell.angle_beta   90.00
_cell.angle_gamma   90.00
#
_symmetry.space_group_name_H-M   'P 1'
#
loop_
_entity.id
_entity.type
_entity.pdbx_description
1 polymer ?
#
loop_
_entity_poly.entity_id
_entity_poly.type
_entity_poly.pdbx_seq_one_letter_code
_entity_poly.pdbx_strand_id
1 'polypeptide(L)'
;MIFSLLPTYFCKKNFWVELPFKREIAELQEQISVMSVHILNKREENEELMQEIKDYKRDTLKLDQEICSEQTLDKRGEDQQVIHQEIKEQLDRLKIKVESQQTHTQEVLATSVNHTNQLQIIDLAEVLQLLRRHGYLGDSYYDLGLFLGLSFTTLDVITRNNKGDVESCLRECLTKWLQKADKVQETKGGPSIYSLVSALRGLGENGVADGIDMEKHPACRILARYTSNQSLLSTLPQLVIVLYQASLIKEMTIPVTRQGKYLLIQIKEAVCKEYFKLAPFAEILCKVKVTAKIGNTIMKEYKAYCSGDFIQANYTKGLKIYLPMNVTSEFKTMRLKFGQTFFKVGSIMMSDPQSPFIDNIKSVLRTYDKTLRPQVAQCQDIRDILALVGHNSPLDDISVLEYFVDKFNIEEAKPVIKKYKEDFEEFKKTKLSYCLNEMISYASPLECERITIIVDKAAHEYTLKDVKELSSAVLENLSPQVKLAVIRDGN
;
A
#
# COMPACT_ATOMS: atom_id res chain seq x y z
N MET A 1 50.53 -10.32 -55.50
CA MET A 1 49.51 -9.37 -56.01
C MET A 1 48.37 -9.34 -55.01
N ILE A 2 47.94 -8.12 -54.70
CA ILE A 2 47.13 -7.68 -53.56
C ILE A 2 45.74 -8.35 -53.53
N PHE A 3 45.39 -9.00 -52.41
CA PHE A 3 44.00 -9.17 -51.98
C PHE A 3 43.66 -8.00 -51.07
N SER A 4 42.83 -7.08 -51.59
CA SER A 4 42.21 -6.01 -50.84
C SER A 4 40.70 -6.24 -50.89
N LEU A 5 40.06 -6.40 -49.74
CA LEU A 5 38.75 -5.83 -49.39
C LEU A 5 38.32 -6.38 -48.02
N LEU A 6 38.55 -5.60 -46.96
CA LEU A 6 37.65 -5.36 -45.81
C LEU A 6 38.43 -4.66 -44.68
N PRO A 7 38.07 -3.43 -44.27
CA PRO A 7 38.54 -2.86 -43.01
C PRO A 7 37.62 -3.28 -41.85
N THR A 8 38.25 -3.92 -40.87
CA THR A 8 37.96 -3.92 -39.43
C THR A 8 36.92 -2.90 -38.93
N TYR A 9 35.75 -3.38 -38.51
CA TYR A 9 34.82 -2.68 -37.61
C TYR A 9 34.26 -3.66 -36.58
N PHE A 10 35.11 -4.14 -35.66
CA PHE A 10 34.66 -4.83 -34.45
C PHE A 10 35.70 -4.68 -33.35
N CYS A 11 35.68 -3.54 -32.66
CA CYS A 11 35.91 -3.43 -31.21
C CYS A 11 35.83 -1.96 -30.77
N LYS A 12 35.32 -1.72 -29.55
CA LYS A 12 35.08 -0.42 -28.89
C LYS A 12 33.71 0.24 -29.17
N LYS A 13 32.63 -0.31 -28.62
CA LYS A 13 31.48 0.54 -28.25
C LYS A 13 30.65 0.13 -27.03
N ASN A 14 31.11 -0.78 -26.16
CA ASN A 14 30.33 -1.20 -24.98
C ASN A 14 31.00 -0.98 -23.61
N PHE A 15 32.10 -0.22 -23.51
CA PHE A 15 32.87 -0.16 -22.24
C PHE A 15 32.56 1.03 -21.31
N TRP A 16 31.56 1.87 -21.59
CA TRP A 16 31.33 3.10 -20.79
C TRP A 16 29.90 3.32 -20.26
N VAL A 17 28.95 2.40 -20.47
CA VAL A 17 27.55 2.59 -20.01
C VAL A 17 27.18 1.66 -18.84
N GLU A 18 27.95 0.61 -18.55
CA GLU A 18 27.65 -0.31 -17.43
C GLU A 18 28.24 0.10 -16.08
N LEU A 19 29.27 0.94 -16.05
CA LEU A 19 30.00 1.29 -14.83
C LEU A 19 29.21 2.14 -13.81
N PRO A 20 28.40 3.16 -14.21
CA PRO A 20 27.65 3.97 -13.25
C PRO A 20 26.52 3.17 -12.58
N PHE A 21 25.76 2.41 -13.37
CA PHE A 21 24.66 1.59 -12.85
C PHE A 21 25.14 0.43 -11.97
N LYS A 22 26.27 -0.20 -12.29
CA LYS A 22 26.87 -1.21 -11.41
C LYS A 22 27.32 -0.62 -10.07
N ARG A 23 27.80 0.63 -10.08
CA ARG A 23 28.20 1.35 -8.85
C ARG A 23 26.98 1.71 -8.00
N GLU A 24 25.93 2.26 -8.60
CA GLU A 24 24.67 2.57 -7.90
C GLU A 24 23.99 1.30 -7.35
N ILE A 25 23.99 0.20 -8.12
CA ILE A 25 23.46 -1.09 -7.65
C ILE A 25 24.30 -1.62 -6.48
N ALA A 26 25.62 -1.53 -6.54
CA ALA A 26 26.51 -1.96 -5.46
C ALA A 26 26.30 -1.10 -4.19
N GLU A 27 26.17 0.22 -4.35
CA GLU A 27 25.86 1.14 -3.24
C GLU A 27 24.48 0.85 -2.63
N LEU A 28 23.46 0.57 -3.44
CA LEU A 28 22.13 0.16 -2.96
C LEU A 28 22.16 -1.20 -2.27
N GLN A 29 22.93 -2.17 -2.79
CA GLN A 29 23.10 -3.49 -2.17
C GLN A 29 23.82 -3.37 -0.82
N GLU A 30 24.83 -2.51 -0.72
CA GLU A 30 25.53 -2.22 0.52
C GLU A 30 24.61 -1.52 1.53
N GLN A 31 23.81 -0.55 1.09
CA GLN A 31 22.78 0.08 1.93
C GLN A 31 21.71 -0.92 2.41
N ILE A 32 21.24 -1.83 1.54
CA ILE A 32 20.30 -2.91 1.91
C ILE A 32 20.95 -3.86 2.92
N SER A 33 22.23 -4.19 2.74
CA SER A 33 22.97 -5.06 3.66
C SER A 33 23.13 -4.42 5.04
N VAL A 34 23.54 -3.15 5.10
CA VAL A 34 23.64 -2.37 6.35
C VAL A 34 22.27 -2.24 7.03
N MET A 35 21.22 -1.97 6.25
CA MET A 35 19.84 -1.90 6.75
C MET A 35 19.38 -3.24 7.32
N SER A 36 19.68 -4.35 6.65
CA SER A 36 19.30 -5.69 7.09
C SER A 36 19.98 -6.06 8.41
N VAL A 37 21.25 -5.73 8.56
CA VAL A 37 22.00 -5.92 9.82
C VAL A 37 21.42 -5.03 10.92
N HIS A 38 21.07 -3.78 10.61
CA HIS A 38 20.46 -2.90 11.61
C HIS A 38 19.08 -3.40 12.06
N ILE A 39 18.26 -3.91 11.14
CA ILE A 39 16.97 -4.53 11.45
C ILE A 39 17.14 -5.79 12.30
N LEU A 40 18.14 -6.63 11.99
CA LEU A 40 18.48 -7.83 12.77
C LEU A 40 18.89 -7.47 14.20
N ASN A 41 19.82 -6.53 14.37
CA ASN A 41 20.22 -6.07 15.71
C ASN A 41 19.03 -5.45 16.47
N LYS A 42 18.17 -4.67 15.80
CA LYS A 42 16.96 -4.12 16.42
C LYS A 42 15.94 -5.19 16.80
N ARG A 43 15.88 -6.29 16.04
CA ARG A 43 15.05 -7.44 16.38
C ARG A 43 15.58 -8.15 17.62
N GLU A 44 16.88 -8.35 17.72
CA GLU A 44 17.53 -8.93 18.92
C GLU A 44 17.29 -8.05 20.15
N GLU A 45 17.51 -6.72 20.05
CA GLU A 45 17.21 -5.76 21.13
C GLU A 45 15.73 -5.82 21.55
N ASN A 46 14.80 -6.00 20.60
CA ASN A 46 13.38 -6.16 20.90
C ASN A 46 13.03 -7.50 21.55
N GLU A 47 13.73 -8.58 21.18
CA GLU A 47 13.56 -9.90 21.81
C GLU A 47 14.07 -9.88 23.26
N GLU A 48 15.18 -9.17 23.53
CA GLU A 48 15.68 -8.92 24.89
C GLU A 48 14.69 -8.09 25.72
N LEU A 49 14.18 -6.98 25.18
CA LEU A 49 13.15 -6.16 25.86
C LEU A 49 11.87 -6.95 26.14
N MET A 50 11.45 -7.81 25.20
CA MET A 50 10.29 -8.67 25.39
C MET A 50 10.51 -9.71 26.50
N GLN A 51 11.75 -10.18 26.68
CA GLN A 51 12.10 -11.09 27.75
C GLN A 51 12.12 -10.38 29.12
N GLU A 52 12.69 -9.17 29.19
CA GLU A 52 12.63 -8.33 30.41
C GLU A 52 11.18 -8.04 30.84
N ILE A 53 10.29 -7.74 29.89
CA ILE A 53 8.86 -7.51 30.17
C ILE A 53 8.19 -8.79 30.72
N LYS A 54 8.54 -9.97 30.20
CA LYS A 54 8.00 -11.24 30.70
C LYS A 54 8.47 -11.54 32.11
N ASP A 55 9.73 -11.28 32.40
CA ASP A 55 10.31 -11.52 33.72
C ASP A 55 9.71 -10.55 34.74
N TYR A 56 9.55 -9.27 34.38
CA TYR A 56 8.85 -8.27 35.21
C TYR A 56 7.39 -8.66 35.52
N LYS A 57 6.65 -9.16 34.53
CA LYS A 57 5.28 -9.66 34.75
C LYS A 57 5.23 -10.85 35.71
N ARG A 58 6.23 -11.74 35.64
CA ARG A 58 6.32 -12.91 36.52
C ARG A 58 6.60 -12.48 37.97
N ASP A 59 7.49 -11.51 38.15
CA ASP A 59 7.85 -11.02 39.48
C ASP A 59 6.72 -10.21 40.11
N THR A 60 5.98 -9.43 39.31
CA THR A 60 4.74 -8.75 39.76
C THR A 60 3.70 -9.76 40.23
N LEU A 61 3.51 -10.87 39.50
CA LEU A 61 2.55 -11.92 39.88
C LEU A 61 2.95 -12.65 41.18
N LYS A 62 4.26 -12.85 41.40
CA LYS A 62 4.78 -13.44 42.65
C LYS A 62 4.57 -12.51 43.84
N LEU A 63 4.77 -11.21 43.64
CA LEU A 63 4.55 -10.20 44.67
C LEU A 63 3.06 -10.09 45.04
N ASP A 64 2.16 -10.12 44.04
CA ASP A 64 0.71 -10.16 44.28
C ASP A 64 0.28 -11.41 45.06
N GLN A 65 0.94 -12.55 44.81
CA GLN A 65 0.72 -13.79 45.56
C GLN A 65 1.27 -13.73 47.00
N GLU A 66 2.45 -13.14 47.21
CA GLU A 66 3.02 -12.92 48.55
C GLU A 66 2.17 -11.96 49.37
N ILE A 67 1.67 -10.86 48.78
CA ILE A 67 0.74 -9.90 49.40
C ILE A 67 -0.58 -10.57 49.81
N CYS A 68 -1.08 -11.54 49.02
CA CYS A 68 -2.26 -12.32 49.39
C CYS A 68 -2.02 -13.31 50.54
N SER A 69 -0.77 -13.68 50.81
CA SER A 69 -0.40 -14.67 51.83
C SER A 69 0.00 -14.09 53.19
N GLU A 70 0.50 -12.85 53.24
CA GLU A 70 0.83 -12.14 54.49
C GLU A 70 -0.31 -11.22 54.96
N GLN A 71 -1.38 -11.81 55.49
CA GLN A 71 -2.25 -11.12 56.44
C GLN A 71 -1.79 -11.41 57.88
N THR A 72 -0.69 -10.81 58.33
CA THR A 72 -0.43 -10.60 59.78
C THR A 72 0.58 -9.48 60.05
N LEU A 73 0.12 -8.54 60.90
CA LEU A 73 0.87 -7.70 61.85
C LEU A 73 1.79 -6.59 61.31
N ASP A 74 1.19 -5.39 61.26
CA ASP A 74 1.67 -4.14 61.89
C ASP A 74 3.19 -3.91 61.96
N LYS A 75 3.73 -3.45 60.82
CA LYS A 75 4.96 -2.65 60.59
C LYS A 75 5.26 -2.79 59.10
N ARG A 76 4.90 -1.83 58.24
CA ARG A 76 5.41 -1.67 56.84
C ARG A 76 4.70 -0.59 55.99
N GLY A 77 4.23 0.51 56.59
CA GLY A 77 3.66 1.63 55.81
C GLY A 77 4.71 2.36 54.94
N GLU A 78 5.93 2.50 55.46
CA GLU A 78 7.01 3.21 54.76
C GLU A 78 7.70 2.33 53.70
N ASP A 79 7.94 1.04 53.97
CA ASP A 79 8.61 0.15 53.00
C ASP A 79 7.73 -0.14 51.77
N GLN A 80 6.41 -0.27 51.93
CA GLN A 80 5.50 -0.45 50.78
C GLN A 80 5.48 0.78 49.86
N GLN A 81 5.60 1.99 50.43
CA GLN A 81 5.57 3.22 49.67
C GLN A 81 6.89 3.44 48.91
N VAL A 82 8.02 3.05 49.49
CA VAL A 82 9.34 3.05 48.84
C VAL A 82 9.37 2.06 47.67
N ILE A 83 8.86 0.83 47.87
CA ILE A 83 8.81 -0.19 46.82
C ILE A 83 7.86 0.25 45.68
N HIS A 84 6.69 0.80 45.99
CA HIS A 84 5.77 1.30 44.97
C HIS A 84 6.35 2.49 44.19
N GLN A 85 7.15 3.35 44.83
CA GLN A 85 7.80 4.47 44.17
C GLN A 85 8.94 4.00 43.23
N GLU A 86 9.76 3.04 43.65
CA GLU A 86 10.81 2.44 42.81
C GLU A 86 10.21 1.74 41.58
N ILE A 87 9.12 0.98 41.78
CA ILE A 87 8.38 0.32 40.69
C ILE A 87 7.86 1.35 39.67
N LYS A 88 7.33 2.48 40.15
CA LYS A 88 6.81 3.55 39.30
C LYS A 88 7.94 4.22 38.49
N GLU A 89 9.08 4.48 39.10
CA GLU A 89 10.24 5.07 38.40
C GLU A 89 10.84 4.13 37.36
N GLN A 90 10.89 2.82 37.64
CA GLN A 90 11.29 1.80 36.66
C GLN A 90 10.32 1.78 35.46
N LEU A 91 9.02 1.91 35.71
CA LEU A 91 7.98 1.95 34.67
C LEU A 91 8.11 3.18 33.77
N ASP A 92 8.36 4.36 34.36
CA ASP A 92 8.54 5.61 33.64
C ASP A 92 9.83 5.59 32.78
N ARG A 93 10.92 4.99 33.29
CA ARG A 93 12.16 4.78 32.51
C ARG A 93 11.94 3.87 31.30
N LEU A 94 11.22 2.77 31.48
CA LEU A 94 10.86 1.85 30.38
C LEU A 94 9.98 2.54 29.34
N LYS A 95 9.01 3.35 29.79
CA LYS A 95 8.11 4.09 28.90
C LYS A 95 8.85 5.10 28.02
N ILE A 96 9.79 5.85 28.60
CA ILE A 96 10.68 6.77 27.85
C ILE A 96 11.53 6.00 26.82
N LYS A 97 12.04 4.82 27.18
CA LYS A 97 12.86 3.99 26.27
C LYS A 97 12.04 3.46 25.09
N VAL A 98 10.81 3.01 25.32
CA VAL A 98 9.87 2.58 24.25
C VAL A 98 9.46 3.75 23.35
N GLU A 99 9.14 4.91 23.92
CA GLU A 99 8.76 6.10 23.16
C GLU A 99 9.92 6.61 22.29
N SER A 100 11.16 6.59 22.80
CA SER A 100 12.35 6.95 22.01
C SER A 100 12.68 5.98 20.87
N GLN A 101 12.36 4.69 21.02
CA GLN A 101 12.53 3.71 19.95
C GLN A 101 11.43 3.84 18.88
N GLN A 102 10.21 4.22 19.26
CA GLN A 102 9.12 4.50 18.31
C GLN A 102 9.38 5.75 17.46
N THR A 103 9.93 6.82 18.03
CA THR A 103 10.27 8.05 17.28
C THR A 103 11.38 7.79 16.27
N HIS A 104 12.40 7.00 16.61
CA HIS A 104 13.47 6.64 15.67
C HIS A 104 12.96 5.73 14.53
N THR A 105 12.02 4.83 14.83
CA THR A 105 11.37 3.97 13.83
C THR A 105 10.49 4.78 12.86
N GLN A 106 9.82 5.82 13.34
CA GLN A 106 9.04 6.76 12.50
C GLN A 106 9.93 7.65 11.61
N GLU A 107 11.11 8.04 12.08
CA GLU A 107 12.10 8.81 11.30
C GLU A 107 12.69 7.98 10.14
N VAL A 108 12.93 6.68 10.36
CA VAL A 108 13.44 5.74 9.36
C VAL A 108 12.35 5.31 8.36
N LEU A 109 11.08 5.27 8.76
CA LEU A 109 9.94 5.04 7.86
C LEU A 109 9.59 6.28 7.01
N ALA A 110 9.75 7.49 7.56
CA ALA A 110 9.49 8.74 6.84
C ALA A 110 10.45 8.98 5.65
N THR A 111 11.66 8.41 5.70
CA THR A 111 12.62 8.51 4.59
C THR A 111 12.34 7.53 3.45
N SER A 112 11.57 6.45 3.68
CA SER A 112 11.26 5.41 2.68
C SER A 112 9.95 5.62 1.93
N VAL A 113 8.97 6.34 2.50
CA VAL A 113 7.62 6.51 1.90
C VAL A 113 7.50 7.74 0.97
N ASN A 114 8.54 8.58 0.86
CA ASN A 114 8.47 9.87 0.15
C ASN A 114 8.52 9.77 -1.40
N HIS A 115 8.50 8.56 -1.98
CA HIS A 115 8.68 8.35 -3.43
C HIS A 115 7.40 8.13 -4.24
N THR A 116 6.21 8.05 -3.64
CA THR A 116 4.98 7.71 -4.40
C THR A 116 4.20 8.89 -4.99
N ASN A 117 4.52 10.14 -4.62
CA ASN A 117 3.79 11.34 -5.09
C ASN A 117 4.64 12.29 -5.98
N GLN A 118 5.81 11.86 -6.44
CA GLN A 118 6.69 12.69 -7.28
C GLN A 118 6.41 12.50 -8.77
N LEU A 119 6.20 13.61 -9.48
CA LEU A 119 6.07 13.63 -10.93
C LEU A 119 7.42 13.36 -11.59
N GLN A 120 7.40 12.55 -12.64
CA GLN A 120 8.52 12.19 -13.47
C GLN A 120 8.45 12.89 -14.82
N ILE A 121 9.54 12.84 -15.59
CA ILE A 121 9.59 13.47 -16.92
C ILE A 121 8.54 12.91 -17.88
N ILE A 122 8.11 11.65 -17.68
CA ILE A 122 7.05 11.00 -18.46
C ILE A 122 5.68 11.67 -18.27
N ASP A 123 5.48 12.38 -17.15
CA ASP A 123 4.21 13.03 -16.81
C ASP A 123 4.06 14.41 -17.47
N LEU A 124 5.08 14.89 -18.19
CA LEU A 124 5.10 16.22 -18.81
C LEU A 124 3.86 16.47 -19.68
N ALA A 125 3.46 15.49 -20.49
CA ALA A 125 2.31 15.60 -21.37
C ALA A 125 1.00 15.77 -20.57
N GLU A 126 0.85 15.02 -19.47
CA GLU A 126 -0.31 15.12 -18.59
C GLU A 126 -0.35 16.47 -17.87
N VAL A 127 0.79 16.93 -17.34
CA VAL A 127 0.89 18.24 -16.65
C VAL A 127 0.53 19.39 -17.59
N LEU A 128 1.02 19.37 -18.84
CA LEU A 128 0.67 20.37 -19.84
C LEU A 128 -0.82 20.34 -20.18
N GLN A 129 -1.40 19.15 -20.34
CA GLN A 129 -2.83 19.02 -20.63
C GLN A 129 -3.68 19.51 -19.46
N LEU A 130 -3.25 19.23 -18.22
CA LEU A 130 -3.91 19.64 -16.99
C LEU A 130 -3.95 21.17 -16.87
N LEU A 131 -2.81 21.83 -17.06
CA LEU A 131 -2.71 23.29 -17.09
C LEU A 131 -3.64 23.90 -18.16
N ARG A 132 -3.61 23.36 -19.39
CA ARG A 132 -4.46 23.82 -20.49
C ARG A 132 -5.95 23.64 -20.20
N ARG A 133 -6.34 22.49 -19.63
CA ARG A 133 -7.73 22.17 -19.29
C ARG A 133 -8.32 23.13 -18.25
N HIS A 134 -7.49 23.61 -17.33
CA HIS A 134 -7.88 24.59 -16.32
C HIS A 134 -7.61 26.05 -16.74
N GLY A 135 -7.28 26.29 -18.00
CA GLY A 135 -7.23 27.63 -18.58
C GLY A 135 -5.89 28.36 -18.45
N TYR A 136 -4.81 27.67 -18.06
CA TYR A 136 -3.48 28.28 -18.03
C TYR A 136 -2.87 28.31 -19.44
N LEU A 137 -2.58 29.51 -19.93
CA LEU A 137 -2.10 29.75 -21.30
C LEU A 137 -0.57 29.75 -21.43
N GLY A 138 0.17 29.87 -20.31
CA GLY A 138 1.63 29.84 -20.30
C GLY A 138 2.33 31.18 -20.46
N ASP A 139 1.60 32.28 -20.65
CA ASP A 139 2.17 33.63 -20.86
C ASP A 139 3.08 34.07 -19.70
N SER A 140 2.84 33.53 -18.50
CA SER A 140 3.60 33.76 -17.26
C SER A 140 4.55 32.60 -16.91
N TYR A 141 4.99 31.79 -17.89
CA TYR A 141 5.87 30.64 -17.63
C TYR A 141 7.15 31.01 -16.88
N TYR A 142 7.67 32.22 -17.12
CA TYR A 142 8.91 32.68 -16.51
C TYR A 142 8.74 32.79 -14.99
N ASP A 143 7.69 33.50 -14.55
CA ASP A 143 7.37 33.65 -13.14
C ASP A 143 6.95 32.32 -12.51
N LEU A 144 6.16 31.51 -13.23
CA LEU A 144 5.83 30.15 -12.79
C LEU A 144 7.10 29.33 -12.53
N GLY A 145 8.07 29.37 -13.43
CA GLY A 145 9.36 28.70 -13.29
C GLY A 145 10.12 29.12 -12.03
N LEU A 146 10.13 30.41 -11.71
CA LEU A 146 10.72 30.93 -10.47
C LEU A 146 10.00 30.39 -9.24
N PHE A 147 8.67 30.38 -9.23
CA PHE A 147 7.89 29.82 -8.12
C PHE A 147 8.11 28.31 -7.93
N LEU A 148 8.31 27.58 -9.03
CA LEU A 148 8.69 26.17 -9.06
C LEU A 148 10.15 25.93 -8.61
N GLY A 149 10.94 26.99 -8.47
CA GLY A 149 12.31 26.98 -7.93
C GLY A 149 13.41 26.94 -8.99
N LEU A 150 13.11 27.18 -10.26
CA LEU A 150 14.12 27.34 -11.30
C LEU A 150 14.85 28.68 -11.16
N SER A 151 16.10 28.71 -11.58
CA SER A 151 16.95 29.90 -11.55
C SER A 151 16.67 30.84 -12.73
N PHE A 152 16.92 32.13 -12.53
CA PHE A 152 16.90 33.14 -13.59
C PHE A 152 17.77 32.71 -14.79
N THR A 153 18.95 32.15 -14.53
CA THR A 153 19.86 31.65 -15.56
C THR A 153 19.24 30.58 -16.44
N THR A 154 18.52 29.61 -15.85
CA THR A 154 17.84 28.55 -16.61
C THR A 154 16.70 29.13 -17.44
N LEU A 155 15.91 30.03 -16.86
CA LEU A 155 14.76 30.64 -17.53
C LEU A 155 15.16 31.60 -18.66
N ASP A 156 16.26 32.35 -18.50
CA ASP A 156 16.83 33.20 -19.56
C ASP A 156 17.30 32.39 -20.76
N VAL A 157 17.88 31.20 -20.52
CA VAL A 157 18.26 30.27 -21.59
C VAL A 157 17.03 29.76 -22.34
N ILE A 158 16.00 29.31 -21.62
CA ILE A 158 14.74 28.86 -22.22
C ILE A 158 14.11 29.96 -23.09
N THR A 159 14.03 31.18 -22.54
CA THR A 159 13.46 32.36 -23.22
C THR A 159 14.20 32.71 -24.51
N ARG A 160 15.53 32.60 -24.50
CA ARG A 160 16.36 32.89 -25.67
C ARG A 160 16.23 31.82 -26.75
N ASN A 161 16.15 30.55 -26.35
CA ASN A 161 16.08 29.42 -27.27
C ASN A 161 14.72 29.31 -27.98
N ASN A 162 13.65 29.74 -27.29
CA ASN A 162 12.26 29.62 -27.77
C ASN A 162 11.61 30.98 -27.98
N LYS A 163 12.39 31.95 -28.46
CA LYS A 163 11.96 33.35 -28.55
C LYS A 163 10.68 33.50 -29.39
N GLY A 164 9.63 34.03 -28.77
CA GLY A 164 8.34 34.28 -29.41
C GLY A 164 7.39 33.08 -29.40
N ASP A 165 7.79 31.94 -28.84
CA ASP A 165 6.95 30.75 -28.68
C ASP A 165 6.74 30.44 -27.19
N VAL A 166 5.64 30.98 -26.66
CA VAL A 166 5.23 30.81 -25.26
C VAL A 166 4.99 29.33 -24.91
N GLU A 167 4.43 28.55 -25.84
CA GLU A 167 4.12 27.14 -25.58
C GLU A 167 5.40 26.31 -25.46
N SER A 168 6.39 26.57 -26.31
CA SER A 168 7.71 25.92 -26.22
C SER A 168 8.48 26.36 -24.97
N CYS A 169 8.41 27.64 -24.60
CA CYS A 169 8.97 28.14 -23.35
C CYS A 169 8.37 27.44 -22.11
N LEU A 170 7.04 27.34 -22.02
CA LEU A 170 6.36 26.66 -20.91
C LEU A 170 6.75 25.17 -20.86
N ARG A 171 6.78 24.50 -22.01
CA ARG A 171 7.16 23.09 -22.12
C ARG A 171 8.58 22.84 -21.63
N GLU A 172 9.55 23.66 -22.04
CA GLU A 172 10.93 23.53 -21.57
C GLU A 172 11.08 23.88 -20.09
N CYS A 173 10.35 24.88 -19.59
CA CYS A 173 10.30 25.22 -18.17
C CYS A 173 9.84 24.02 -17.33
N LEU A 174 8.70 23.42 -17.67
CA LEU A 174 8.18 22.25 -16.98
C LEU A 174 9.09 21.02 -17.14
N THR A 175 9.75 20.88 -18.29
CA THR A 175 10.74 19.81 -18.51
C THR A 175 11.91 19.96 -17.53
N LYS A 176 12.47 21.16 -17.38
CA LYS A 176 13.57 21.42 -16.44
C LYS A 176 13.15 21.21 -14.99
N TRP A 177 11.94 21.61 -14.63
CA TRP A 177 11.37 21.35 -13.32
C TRP A 177 11.23 19.85 -13.04
N LEU A 178 10.63 19.07 -13.96
CA LEU A 178 10.49 17.61 -13.83
C LEU A 178 11.84 16.87 -13.81
N GLN A 179 12.86 17.41 -14.50
CA GLN A 179 14.24 16.93 -14.45
C GLN A 179 14.96 17.27 -13.14
N LYS A 180 14.29 17.97 -12.21
CA LYS A 180 14.83 18.41 -10.93
C LYS A 180 16.05 19.35 -11.06
N ALA A 181 16.08 20.16 -12.12
CA ALA A 181 17.12 21.18 -12.31
C ALA A 181 17.16 22.17 -11.14
N ASP A 182 18.27 22.92 -11.01
CA ASP A 182 18.41 24.02 -10.05
C ASP A 182 18.12 23.64 -8.57
N LYS A 183 18.31 22.36 -8.22
CA LYS A 183 18.06 21.80 -6.88
C LYS A 183 16.63 22.02 -6.38
N VAL A 184 15.64 22.07 -7.29
CA VAL A 184 14.21 22.19 -6.91
C VAL A 184 13.74 21.10 -5.94
N GLN A 185 14.40 19.94 -5.95
CA GLN A 185 14.15 18.87 -4.99
C GLN A 185 14.40 19.32 -3.55
N GLU A 186 15.50 20.04 -3.31
CA GLU A 186 15.93 20.52 -1.99
C GLU A 186 15.20 21.81 -1.60
N THR A 187 14.99 22.71 -2.56
CA THR A 187 14.46 24.06 -2.27
C THR A 187 12.94 24.13 -2.25
N LYS A 188 12.24 23.24 -2.98
CA LYS A 188 10.78 23.27 -3.16
C LYS A 188 10.11 21.91 -2.94
N GLY A 189 10.85 20.90 -2.49
CA GLY A 189 10.34 19.55 -2.26
C GLY A 189 10.19 18.70 -3.55
N GLY A 190 10.63 19.23 -4.69
CA GLY A 190 10.63 18.53 -5.98
C GLY A 190 9.30 18.58 -6.74
N PRO A 191 9.23 17.88 -7.89
CA PRO A 191 8.07 17.94 -8.77
C PRO A 191 6.90 17.12 -8.23
N SER A 192 5.77 17.77 -8.00
CA SER A 192 4.52 17.16 -7.55
C SER A 192 3.34 18.04 -7.97
N ILE A 193 2.12 17.49 -7.99
CA ILE A 193 0.92 18.32 -8.24
C ILE A 193 0.79 19.40 -7.16
N TYR A 194 1.14 19.08 -5.90
CA TYR A 194 1.14 20.05 -4.81
C TYR A 194 2.09 21.23 -5.05
N SER A 195 3.34 20.98 -5.47
CA SER A 195 4.31 22.05 -5.74
C SER A 195 3.92 22.88 -6.97
N LEU A 196 3.29 22.27 -7.98
CA LEU A 196 2.69 22.99 -9.11
C LEU A 196 1.55 23.92 -8.67
N VAL A 197 0.57 23.39 -7.92
CA VAL A 197 -0.56 24.18 -7.40
C VAL A 197 -0.07 25.31 -6.49
N SER A 198 0.93 25.04 -5.64
CA SER A 198 1.52 26.05 -4.76
C SER A 198 2.20 27.17 -5.56
N ALA A 199 2.90 26.83 -6.64
CA ALA A 199 3.52 27.81 -7.52
C ALA A 199 2.47 28.65 -8.26
N LEU A 200 1.39 28.04 -8.76
CA LEU A 200 0.27 28.77 -9.39
C LEU A 200 -0.42 29.73 -8.41
N ARG A 201 -0.57 29.34 -7.14
CA ARG A 201 -1.08 30.24 -6.10
C ARG A 201 -0.14 31.41 -5.83
N GLY A 202 1.17 31.15 -5.77
CA GLY A 202 2.19 32.20 -5.64
C GLY A 202 2.17 33.20 -6.80
N LEU A 203 1.90 32.71 -8.01
CA LEU A 203 1.73 33.50 -9.22
C LEU A 203 0.41 34.30 -9.27
N GLY A 204 -0.58 33.95 -8.44
CA GLY A 204 -1.91 34.56 -8.44
C GLY A 204 -2.93 33.87 -9.35
N GLU A 205 -2.55 32.78 -10.02
CA GLU A 205 -3.40 31.91 -10.85
C GLU A 205 -4.30 31.01 -9.98
N ASN A 206 -5.02 31.62 -9.03
CA ASN A 206 -5.82 30.91 -8.04
C ASN A 206 -6.95 30.08 -8.68
N GLY A 207 -7.54 30.57 -9.78
CA GLY A 207 -8.58 29.84 -10.52
C GLY A 207 -8.06 28.55 -11.16
N VAL A 208 -6.87 28.61 -11.78
CA VAL A 208 -6.19 27.42 -12.34
C VAL A 208 -5.80 26.47 -11.21
N ALA A 209 -5.18 27.00 -10.15
CA ALA A 209 -4.72 26.21 -9.01
C ALA A 209 -5.89 25.48 -8.33
N ASP A 210 -7.01 26.16 -8.12
CA ASP A 210 -8.22 25.56 -7.54
C ASP A 210 -8.86 24.57 -8.51
N GLY A 211 -8.84 24.83 -9.82
CA GLY A 211 -9.25 23.87 -10.85
C GLY A 211 -8.49 22.55 -10.76
N ILE A 212 -7.16 22.66 -10.71
CA ILE A 212 -6.25 21.51 -10.59
C ILE A 212 -6.45 20.79 -9.26
N ASP A 213 -6.55 21.52 -8.14
CA ASP A 213 -6.86 20.94 -6.83
C ASP A 213 -8.22 20.24 -6.83
N MET A 214 -9.22 20.77 -7.53
CA MET A 214 -10.54 20.12 -7.63
C MET A 214 -10.51 18.84 -8.46
N GLU A 215 -9.66 18.77 -9.49
CA GLU A 215 -9.51 17.58 -10.34
C GLU A 215 -8.61 16.52 -9.70
N LYS A 216 -7.48 16.93 -9.11
CA LYS A 216 -6.41 16.04 -8.63
C LYS A 216 -6.42 15.83 -7.11
N HIS A 217 -7.01 16.74 -6.34
CA HIS A 217 -7.12 16.66 -4.88
C HIS A 217 -8.56 16.82 -4.34
N PRO A 218 -9.48 15.92 -4.69
CA PRO A 218 -10.86 15.92 -4.19
C PRO A 218 -11.02 15.89 -2.67
N ALA A 219 -10.02 15.39 -1.92
CA ALA A 219 -9.96 15.59 -0.46
C ALA A 219 -9.83 17.08 -0.10
N CYS A 220 -8.95 17.82 -0.79
CA CYS A 220 -8.83 19.27 -0.65
C CYS A 220 -10.12 19.98 -1.10
N ARG A 221 -10.86 19.47 -2.10
CA ARG A 221 -12.18 19.99 -2.50
C ARG A 221 -13.23 19.88 -1.39
N ILE A 222 -13.29 18.73 -0.70
CA ILE A 222 -14.21 18.53 0.42
C ILE A 222 -13.85 19.50 1.55
N LEU A 223 -12.57 19.59 1.89
CA LEU A 223 -12.09 20.48 2.95
C LEU A 223 -12.35 21.97 2.62
N ALA A 224 -12.22 22.38 1.35
CA ALA A 224 -12.40 23.75 0.90
C ALA A 224 -13.79 24.33 1.26
N ARG A 225 -14.84 23.48 1.32
CA ARG A 225 -16.21 23.86 1.68
C ARG A 225 -16.35 24.37 3.12
N TYR A 226 -15.39 24.06 3.97
CA TYR A 226 -15.42 24.40 5.40
C TYR A 226 -14.44 25.51 5.78
N THR A 227 -13.75 26.12 4.81
CA THR A 227 -12.74 27.17 5.02
C THR A 227 -13.27 28.42 5.73
N SER A 228 -14.57 28.71 5.58
CA SER A 228 -15.23 29.84 6.25
C SER A 228 -16.12 29.44 7.44
N ASN A 229 -16.17 28.16 7.80
CA ASN A 229 -17.08 27.65 8.84
C ASN A 229 -16.63 28.11 10.24
N GLN A 230 -17.40 29.02 10.87
CA GLN A 230 -17.02 29.62 12.15
C GLN A 230 -16.95 28.61 13.30
N SER A 231 -17.87 27.64 13.34
CA SER A 231 -17.87 26.59 14.37
C SER A 231 -16.60 25.75 14.30
N LEU A 232 -16.19 25.33 13.10
CA LEU A 232 -14.92 24.63 12.89
C LEU A 232 -13.73 25.48 13.31
N LEU A 233 -13.64 26.73 12.81
CA LEU A 233 -12.52 27.62 13.08
C LEU A 233 -12.39 27.95 14.58
N SER A 234 -13.50 28.05 15.32
CA SER A 234 -13.46 28.27 16.78
C SER A 234 -13.05 27.04 17.58
N THR A 235 -13.23 25.83 17.04
CA THR A 235 -12.94 24.56 17.73
C THR A 235 -11.52 24.05 17.45
N LEU A 236 -10.94 24.31 16.26
CA LEU A 236 -9.60 23.83 15.90
C LEU A 236 -8.50 24.14 16.93
N PRO A 237 -8.45 25.32 17.57
CA PRO A 237 -7.44 25.60 18.59
C PRO A 237 -7.49 24.67 19.81
N GLN A 238 -8.65 24.06 20.10
CA GLN A 238 -8.82 23.11 21.20
C GLN A 238 -8.32 21.70 20.83
N LEU A 239 -8.06 21.46 19.54
CA LEU A 239 -7.70 20.15 18.99
C LEU A 239 -6.21 20.02 18.66
N VAL A 240 -5.39 20.99 19.05
CA VAL A 240 -3.98 21.10 18.60
C VAL A 240 -3.15 19.87 18.95
N ILE A 241 -3.34 19.31 20.15
CA ILE A 241 -2.62 18.10 20.58
C ILE A 241 -2.95 16.93 19.66
N VAL A 242 -4.23 16.68 19.41
CA VAL A 242 -4.68 15.54 18.58
C VAL A 242 -4.42 15.75 17.08
N LEU A 243 -4.44 17.01 16.61
CA LEU A 243 -4.06 17.37 15.25
C LEU A 243 -2.55 17.16 15.02
N TYR A 244 -1.71 17.50 16.00
CA TYR A 244 -0.27 17.24 15.96
C TYR A 244 0.03 15.74 15.95
N GLN A 245 -0.60 14.97 16.86
CA GLN A 245 -0.46 13.51 16.90
C GLN A 245 -0.84 12.83 15.58
N ALA A 246 -1.86 13.35 14.89
CA ALA A 246 -2.27 12.87 13.57
C ALA A 246 -1.41 13.39 12.40
N SER A 247 -0.30 14.09 12.67
CA SER A 247 0.57 14.70 11.65
C SER A 247 -0.17 15.62 10.67
N LEU A 248 -1.21 16.32 11.16
CA LEU A 248 -2.01 17.29 10.40
C LEU A 248 -1.49 18.73 10.54
N ILE A 249 -0.68 19.00 11.56
CA ILE A 249 0.02 20.26 11.79
C ILE A 249 1.48 19.98 12.18
N LYS A 250 2.39 20.91 11.88
CA LYS A 250 3.84 20.69 12.06
C LYS A 250 4.36 21.08 13.45
N GLU A 251 3.69 22.01 14.11
CA GLU A 251 4.11 22.56 15.40
C GLU A 251 2.90 22.72 16.34
N MET A 252 3.13 22.57 17.64
CA MET A 252 2.12 22.85 18.66
C MET A 252 1.97 24.34 18.98
N THR A 253 2.94 25.17 18.57
CA THR A 253 2.94 26.63 18.77
C THR A 253 2.01 27.33 17.79
N ILE A 254 1.01 28.07 18.30
CA ILE A 254 0.02 28.76 17.47
C ILE A 254 0.15 30.28 17.68
N PRO A 255 0.27 31.09 16.60
CA PRO A 255 0.25 32.54 16.69
C PRO A 255 -1.03 33.06 17.36
N VAL A 256 -0.92 34.13 18.18
CA VAL A 256 -2.02 34.67 19.01
C VAL A 256 -3.23 35.16 18.19
N THR A 257 -3.08 35.43 16.89
CA THR A 257 -4.16 35.94 16.03
C THR A 257 -4.67 34.91 15.03
N ARG A 258 -6.00 34.73 14.97
CA ARG A 258 -6.72 33.83 14.02
C ARG A 258 -6.24 32.36 14.03
N GLN A 259 -5.98 31.83 15.22
CA GLN A 259 -5.51 30.45 15.47
C GLN A 259 -6.20 29.39 14.60
N GLY A 260 -7.54 29.40 14.52
CA GLY A 260 -8.29 28.42 13.72
C GLY A 260 -8.04 28.50 12.21
N LYS A 261 -7.86 29.70 11.64
CA LYS A 261 -7.58 29.86 10.21
C LYS A 261 -6.18 29.39 9.86
N TYR A 262 -5.22 29.70 10.72
CA TYR A 262 -3.84 29.24 10.57
C TYR A 262 -3.74 27.71 10.63
N LEU A 263 -4.42 27.09 11.61
CA LEU A 263 -4.48 25.62 11.72
C LEU A 263 -5.14 24.98 10.50
N LEU A 264 -6.23 25.56 9.99
CA LEU A 264 -6.91 25.03 8.81
C LEU A 264 -6.05 25.11 7.53
N ILE A 265 -5.19 26.13 7.41
CA ILE A 265 -4.21 26.21 6.32
C ILE A 265 -3.21 25.05 6.41
N GLN A 266 -2.62 24.80 7.59
CA GLN A 266 -1.70 23.67 7.77
C GLN A 266 -2.37 22.32 7.50
N ILE A 267 -3.61 22.12 7.97
CA ILE A 267 -4.38 20.90 7.70
C ILE A 267 -4.60 20.75 6.19
N LYS A 268 -4.92 21.84 5.48
CA LYS A 268 -5.06 21.83 4.02
C LYS A 268 -3.76 21.43 3.34
N GLU A 269 -2.62 21.98 3.77
CA GLU A 269 -1.31 21.59 3.23
C GLU A 269 -1.03 20.09 3.46
N ALA A 270 -1.31 19.58 4.67
CA ALA A 270 -1.13 18.17 5.00
C ALA A 270 -2.03 17.26 4.15
N VAL A 271 -3.31 17.61 3.97
CA VAL A 271 -4.27 16.85 3.14
C VAL A 271 -3.91 16.93 1.66
N CYS A 272 -3.40 18.07 1.16
CA CYS A 272 -3.00 18.17 -0.23
C CYS A 272 -1.68 17.45 -0.52
N LYS A 273 -0.81 17.27 0.49
CA LYS A 273 0.36 16.38 0.37
C LYS A 273 -0.03 14.90 0.40
N GLU A 274 -0.96 14.54 1.30
CA GLU A 274 -1.37 13.16 1.58
C GLU A 274 -2.90 13.11 1.77
N TYR A 275 -3.64 12.82 0.70
CA TYR A 275 -5.12 12.94 0.68
C TYR A 275 -5.82 12.07 1.74
N PHE A 276 -5.22 10.94 2.12
CA PHE A 276 -5.75 10.05 3.16
C PHE A 276 -5.82 10.71 4.54
N LYS A 277 -5.06 11.79 4.77
CA LYS A 277 -5.12 12.58 6.01
C LYS A 277 -6.46 13.27 6.25
N LEU A 278 -7.33 13.37 5.24
CA LEU A 278 -8.68 13.90 5.44
C LEU A 278 -9.55 13.00 6.35
N ALA A 279 -9.34 11.68 6.32
CA ALA A 279 -10.09 10.75 7.17
C ALA A 279 -9.76 10.90 8.66
N PRO A 280 -8.48 10.87 9.09
CA PRO A 280 -8.10 11.18 10.46
C PRO A 280 -8.59 12.56 10.92
N PHE A 281 -8.54 13.57 10.05
CA PHE A 281 -9.07 14.89 10.36
C PHE A 281 -10.59 14.84 10.65
N ALA A 282 -11.35 14.19 9.78
CA ALA A 282 -12.79 14.03 9.96
C ALA A 282 -13.14 13.25 11.25
N GLU A 283 -12.37 12.21 11.58
CA GLU A 283 -12.54 11.43 12.82
C GLU A 283 -12.28 12.29 14.07
N ILE A 284 -11.22 13.11 14.06
CA ILE A 284 -10.94 14.07 15.13
C ILE A 284 -12.13 15.02 15.33
N LEU A 285 -12.71 15.53 14.25
CA LEU A 285 -13.88 16.40 14.33
C LEU A 285 -15.12 15.69 14.90
N CYS A 286 -15.26 14.37 14.68
CA CYS A 286 -16.34 13.56 15.24
C CYS A 286 -16.29 13.43 16.77
N LYS A 287 -15.10 13.57 17.38
CA LYS A 287 -14.90 13.46 18.83
C LYS A 287 -15.41 14.68 19.61
N VAL A 288 -15.67 15.80 18.93
CA VAL A 288 -16.22 17.02 19.56
C VAL A 288 -17.63 17.29 19.08
N LYS A 289 -18.58 17.40 20.03
CA LYS A 289 -20.01 17.56 19.76
C LYS A 289 -20.35 18.69 18.77
N VAL A 290 -19.65 19.84 18.88
CA VAL A 290 -19.86 21.02 18.02
C VAL A 290 -19.46 20.76 16.56
N THR A 291 -18.39 20.01 16.33
CA THR A 291 -17.86 19.71 14.99
C THR A 291 -18.27 18.33 14.49
N ALA A 292 -18.96 17.51 15.29
CA ALA A 292 -19.28 16.13 14.93
C ALA A 292 -20.11 16.01 13.65
N LYS A 293 -21.05 16.93 13.43
CA LYS A 293 -21.81 17.00 12.16
C LYS A 293 -20.91 17.32 10.97
N ILE A 294 -19.92 18.18 11.16
CA ILE A 294 -18.92 18.54 10.13
C ILE A 294 -18.04 17.32 9.84
N GLY A 295 -17.48 16.68 10.87
CA GLY A 295 -16.68 15.47 10.75
C GLY A 295 -17.43 14.34 10.03
N ASN A 296 -18.67 14.06 10.42
CA ASN A 296 -19.51 13.06 9.76
C ASN A 296 -19.82 13.41 8.30
N THR A 297 -20.01 14.69 7.98
CA THR A 297 -20.28 15.13 6.60
C THR A 297 -19.02 15.02 5.74
N ILE A 298 -17.86 15.50 6.23
CA ILE A 298 -16.57 15.34 5.56
C ILE A 298 -16.27 13.86 5.35
N MET A 299 -16.45 13.03 6.37
CA MET A 299 -16.23 11.58 6.28
C MET A 299 -17.17 10.95 5.27
N LYS A 300 -18.45 11.32 5.24
CA LYS A 300 -19.42 10.82 4.25
C LYS A 300 -19.06 11.24 2.83
N GLU A 301 -18.67 12.50 2.61
CA GLU A 301 -18.27 13.01 1.30
C GLU A 301 -16.93 12.44 0.84
N TYR A 302 -15.98 12.29 1.76
CA TYR A 302 -14.70 11.67 1.50
C TYR A 302 -14.89 10.19 1.17
N LYS A 303 -15.73 9.48 1.94
CA LYS A 303 -16.16 8.12 1.60
C LYS A 303 -16.84 8.09 0.25
N ALA A 304 -17.83 8.94 -0.02
CA ALA A 304 -18.53 9.00 -1.31
C ALA A 304 -17.60 9.32 -2.49
N TYR A 305 -16.51 10.05 -2.26
CA TYR A 305 -15.47 10.33 -3.23
C TYR A 305 -14.52 9.14 -3.43
N CYS A 306 -13.99 8.56 -2.35
CA CYS A 306 -13.24 7.30 -2.42
C CYS A 306 -14.10 6.17 -3.02
N SER A 307 -15.41 6.31 -2.89
CA SER A 307 -16.46 5.47 -3.46
C SER A 307 -16.91 5.91 -4.87
N GLY A 308 -16.54 7.11 -5.31
CA GLY A 308 -16.80 7.62 -6.67
C GLY A 308 -15.94 6.90 -7.71
N ASP A 309 -14.80 6.38 -7.28
CA ASP A 309 -14.01 5.40 -8.02
C ASP A 309 -14.28 3.94 -7.59
N PHE A 310 -14.92 3.65 -6.43
CA PHE A 310 -14.99 2.26 -5.94
C PHE A 310 -16.20 1.76 -5.12
N ILE A 311 -17.28 2.50 -4.81
CA ILE A 311 -18.43 1.93 -4.06
C ILE A 311 -19.77 2.64 -4.38
N GLN A 312 -20.61 2.02 -5.21
CA GLN A 312 -22.05 2.34 -5.20
C GLN A 312 -22.73 1.60 -4.04
N ALA A 313 -22.76 2.20 -2.84
CA ALA A 313 -23.52 1.67 -1.71
C ALA A 313 -24.97 2.19 -1.78
N ASN A 314 -25.86 1.42 -2.40
CA ASN A 314 -27.30 1.52 -2.16
C ASN A 314 -27.62 0.69 -0.91
N TYR A 315 -27.82 1.35 0.22
CA TYR A 315 -28.10 0.76 1.55
C TYR A 315 -29.42 -0.01 1.66
N THR A 316 -30.02 -0.42 0.55
CA THR A 316 -31.23 -1.25 0.52
C THR A 316 -31.01 -2.60 -0.18
N LYS A 317 -29.80 -2.90 -0.68
CA LYS A 317 -29.54 -4.12 -1.47
C LYS A 317 -28.09 -4.66 -1.37
N GLY A 318 -27.61 -4.92 -0.15
CA GLY A 318 -26.35 -5.63 0.09
C GLY A 318 -25.06 -4.83 -0.17
N LEU A 319 -23.93 -5.30 0.38
CA LEU A 319 -22.61 -4.69 0.22
C LEU A 319 -22.01 -5.07 -1.13
N LYS A 320 -21.49 -4.08 -1.87
CA LYS A 320 -20.73 -4.31 -3.11
C LYS A 320 -19.26 -4.01 -2.87
N ILE A 321 -18.38 -4.95 -3.17
CA ILE A 321 -16.92 -4.85 -3.02
C ILE A 321 -16.30 -4.96 -4.40
N TYR A 322 -15.59 -3.93 -4.85
CA TYR A 322 -14.89 -3.97 -6.13
C TYR A 322 -13.45 -4.42 -5.89
N LEU A 323 -13.07 -5.55 -6.48
CA LEU A 323 -11.69 -6.02 -6.35
C LEU A 323 -10.77 -5.17 -7.22
N PRO A 324 -9.68 -4.61 -6.65
CA PRO A 324 -8.72 -3.83 -7.39
C PRO A 324 -8.11 -4.63 -8.56
N MET A 325 -7.75 -3.93 -9.63
CA MET A 325 -7.19 -4.55 -10.83
C MET A 325 -5.86 -5.29 -10.54
N ASN A 326 -5.05 -4.75 -9.62
CA ASN A 326 -3.84 -5.43 -9.15
C ASN A 326 -4.18 -6.76 -8.43
N VAL A 327 -5.18 -6.80 -7.55
CA VAL A 327 -5.60 -8.04 -6.88
C VAL A 327 -6.15 -9.05 -7.89
N THR A 328 -6.96 -8.59 -8.85
CA THR A 328 -7.46 -9.45 -9.94
C THR A 328 -6.31 -10.01 -10.79
N SER A 329 -5.24 -9.23 -11.01
CA SER A 329 -4.04 -9.69 -11.70
C SER A 329 -3.25 -10.72 -10.88
N GLU A 330 -3.21 -10.58 -9.56
CA GLU A 330 -2.58 -11.56 -8.66
C GLU A 330 -3.30 -12.91 -8.68
N PHE A 331 -4.64 -12.93 -8.78
CA PHE A 331 -5.38 -14.17 -9.02
C PHE A 331 -4.95 -14.86 -10.32
N LYS A 332 -4.74 -14.10 -11.40
CA LYS A 332 -4.23 -14.64 -12.67
C LYS A 332 -2.81 -15.20 -12.51
N THR A 333 -1.93 -14.47 -11.83
CA THR A 333 -0.56 -14.91 -11.52
C THR A 333 -0.57 -16.18 -10.68
N MET A 334 -1.40 -16.25 -9.64
CA MET A 334 -1.53 -17.45 -8.82
C MET A 334 -2.07 -18.64 -9.61
N ARG A 335 -3.01 -18.42 -10.52
CA ARG A 335 -3.51 -19.48 -11.40
C ARG A 335 -2.45 -20.00 -12.37
N LEU A 336 -1.56 -19.13 -12.87
CA LEU A 336 -0.40 -19.55 -13.66
C LEU A 336 0.60 -20.36 -12.82
N LYS A 337 0.91 -19.92 -11.60
CA LYS A 337 1.77 -20.67 -10.66
C LYS A 337 1.17 -22.03 -10.34
N PHE A 338 -0.14 -22.10 -10.09
CA PHE A 338 -0.87 -23.34 -9.86
C PHE A 338 -0.73 -24.30 -11.04
N GLY A 339 -1.03 -23.85 -12.27
CA GLY A 339 -0.83 -24.67 -13.47
C GLY A 339 0.62 -25.14 -13.65
N GLN A 340 1.59 -24.27 -13.35
CA GLN A 340 3.00 -24.62 -13.40
C GLN A 340 3.40 -25.70 -12.38
N THR A 341 2.78 -25.70 -11.19
CA THR A 341 2.97 -26.74 -10.17
C THR A 341 2.56 -28.11 -10.71
N PHE A 342 1.35 -28.23 -11.26
CA PHE A 342 0.87 -29.48 -11.86
C PHE A 342 1.75 -29.94 -13.03
N PHE A 343 2.18 -29.01 -13.88
CA PHE A 343 3.08 -29.33 -15.00
C PHE A 343 4.44 -29.87 -14.53
N LYS A 344 5.06 -29.22 -13.53
CA LYS A 344 6.35 -29.64 -12.96
C LYS A 344 6.24 -31.01 -12.31
N VAL A 345 5.22 -31.21 -11.45
CA VAL A 345 4.98 -32.51 -10.80
C VAL A 345 4.73 -33.60 -11.84
N GLY A 346 3.91 -33.35 -12.86
CA GLY A 346 3.68 -34.31 -13.94
C GLY A 346 4.95 -34.67 -14.71
N SER A 347 5.83 -33.69 -14.95
CA SER A 347 7.13 -33.93 -15.59
C SER A 347 8.06 -34.79 -14.73
N ILE A 348 8.05 -34.57 -13.42
CA ILE A 348 8.81 -35.38 -12.45
C ILE A 348 8.28 -36.82 -12.44
N MET A 349 6.95 -36.99 -12.32
CA MET A 349 6.31 -38.31 -12.32
C MET A 349 6.58 -39.10 -13.62
N MET A 350 6.65 -38.43 -14.76
CA MET A 350 7.00 -39.06 -16.04
C MET A 350 8.47 -39.46 -16.16
N SER A 351 9.36 -38.83 -15.40
CA SER A 351 10.81 -39.09 -15.45
C SER A 351 11.24 -40.18 -14.45
N ASP A 352 10.35 -40.63 -13.57
CA ASP A 352 10.62 -41.65 -12.56
C ASP A 352 10.70 -43.06 -13.20
N PRO A 353 11.84 -43.77 -13.07
CA PRO A 353 12.02 -45.13 -13.58
C PRO A 353 11.03 -46.17 -13.01
N GLN A 354 10.45 -45.90 -11.83
CA GLN A 354 9.42 -46.73 -11.19
C GLN A 354 8.01 -46.37 -11.66
N SER A 355 7.81 -45.66 -12.77
CA SER A 355 6.48 -45.30 -13.28
C SER A 355 5.83 -46.39 -14.16
N PRO A 356 4.89 -47.19 -13.61
CA PRO A 356 3.82 -47.80 -14.40
C PRO A 356 2.43 -47.43 -13.84
N PHE A 357 1.99 -46.17 -14.02
CA PHE A 357 0.86 -45.68 -13.20
C PHE A 357 -0.24 -44.90 -13.91
N ILE A 358 -0.19 -44.68 -15.23
CA ILE A 358 -1.27 -43.94 -15.88
C ILE A 358 -2.64 -44.60 -15.67
N ASP A 359 -2.74 -45.93 -15.79
CA ASP A 359 -3.98 -46.66 -15.57
C ASP A 359 -4.42 -46.70 -14.10
N ASN A 360 -3.45 -46.72 -13.18
CA ASN A 360 -3.72 -46.65 -11.74
C ASN A 360 -4.26 -45.27 -11.35
N ILE A 361 -3.66 -44.18 -11.85
CA ILE A 361 -4.14 -42.81 -11.68
C ILE A 361 -5.53 -42.67 -12.30
N LYS A 362 -5.73 -43.16 -13.53
CA LYS A 362 -7.05 -43.17 -14.20
C LYS A 362 -8.09 -43.92 -13.35
N SER A 363 -7.74 -45.06 -12.77
CA SER A 363 -8.63 -45.85 -11.91
C SER A 363 -9.06 -45.09 -10.65
N VAL A 364 -8.10 -44.43 -9.98
CA VAL A 364 -8.38 -43.59 -8.81
C VAL A 364 -9.31 -42.44 -9.19
N LEU A 365 -9.02 -41.70 -10.26
CA LEU A 365 -9.84 -40.56 -10.68
C LEU A 365 -11.26 -40.95 -11.11
N ARG A 366 -11.42 -42.10 -11.81
CA ARG A 366 -12.74 -42.63 -12.20
C ARG A 366 -13.63 -42.99 -11.01
N THR A 367 -13.02 -43.22 -9.84
CA THR A 367 -13.69 -43.54 -8.58
C THR A 367 -13.93 -42.28 -7.75
N TYR A 368 -12.94 -41.37 -7.73
CA TYR A 368 -13.00 -40.09 -7.04
C TYR A 368 -14.13 -39.21 -7.57
N ASP A 369 -14.19 -39.00 -8.88
CA ASP A 369 -15.23 -38.21 -9.52
C ASP A 369 -15.73 -38.90 -10.79
N LYS A 370 -16.99 -39.38 -10.72
CA LYS A 370 -17.63 -40.07 -11.84
C LYS A 370 -17.83 -39.16 -13.05
N THR A 371 -17.88 -37.84 -12.86
CA THR A 371 -18.06 -36.86 -13.94
C THR A 371 -16.82 -36.74 -14.82
N LEU A 372 -15.63 -37.01 -14.27
CA LEU A 372 -14.36 -36.93 -14.99
C LEU A 372 -14.11 -38.14 -15.92
N ARG A 373 -14.92 -39.21 -15.82
CA ARG A 373 -14.70 -40.47 -16.57
C ARG A 373 -14.48 -40.30 -18.08
N PRO A 374 -15.28 -39.49 -18.81
CA PRO A 374 -15.10 -39.32 -20.26
C PRO A 374 -13.78 -38.60 -20.59
N GLN A 375 -13.40 -37.60 -19.79
CA GLN A 375 -12.20 -36.77 -20.00
C GLN A 375 -10.94 -37.56 -19.64
N VAL A 376 -10.96 -38.29 -18.52
CA VAL A 376 -9.87 -39.16 -18.07
C VAL A 376 -9.57 -40.27 -19.08
N ALA A 377 -10.57 -40.73 -19.83
CA ALA A 377 -10.37 -41.71 -20.90
C ALA A 377 -9.58 -41.14 -22.09
N GLN A 378 -9.66 -39.82 -22.34
CA GLN A 378 -9.00 -39.15 -23.46
C GLN A 378 -7.55 -38.74 -23.16
N CYS A 379 -7.15 -38.66 -21.89
CA CYS A 379 -5.79 -38.31 -21.49
C CYS A 379 -4.76 -39.35 -21.96
N GLN A 380 -3.70 -38.89 -22.63
CA GLN A 380 -2.65 -39.75 -23.20
C GLN A 380 -1.51 -39.99 -22.22
N ASP A 381 -1.16 -38.98 -21.42
CA ASP A 381 -0.08 -39.06 -20.44
C ASP A 381 -0.48 -38.53 -19.05
N ILE A 382 0.46 -38.60 -18.10
CA ILE A 382 0.25 -38.13 -16.72
C ILE A 382 0.03 -36.60 -16.68
N ARG A 383 0.65 -35.83 -17.58
CA ARG A 383 0.48 -34.37 -17.62
C ARG A 383 -0.92 -34.01 -18.08
N ASP A 384 -1.48 -34.72 -19.06
CA ASP A 384 -2.87 -34.52 -19.48
C ASP A 384 -3.84 -34.77 -18.31
N ILE A 385 -3.58 -35.82 -17.53
CA ILE A 385 -4.40 -36.14 -16.36
C ILE A 385 -4.26 -35.05 -15.30
N LEU A 386 -3.05 -34.64 -14.95
CA LEU A 386 -2.81 -33.62 -13.93
C LEU A 386 -3.31 -32.24 -14.39
N ALA A 387 -3.22 -31.92 -15.68
CA ALA A 387 -3.84 -30.73 -16.24
C ALA A 387 -5.36 -30.80 -16.10
N LEU A 388 -5.99 -31.94 -16.36
CA LEU A 388 -7.43 -32.13 -16.15
C LEU A 388 -7.83 -31.95 -14.68
N VAL A 389 -7.06 -32.52 -13.75
CA VAL A 389 -7.28 -32.32 -12.31
C VAL A 389 -7.16 -30.83 -11.97
N GLY A 390 -6.07 -30.18 -12.39
CA GLY A 390 -5.85 -28.76 -12.12
C GLY A 390 -6.94 -27.85 -12.67
N HIS A 391 -7.48 -28.11 -13.87
CA HIS A 391 -8.58 -27.31 -14.42
C HIS A 391 -9.86 -27.38 -13.58
N ASN A 392 -10.08 -28.48 -12.87
CA ASN A 392 -11.28 -28.69 -12.06
C ASN A 392 -11.10 -28.28 -10.60
N SER A 393 -9.85 -28.07 -10.15
CA SER A 393 -9.50 -27.76 -8.77
C SER A 393 -9.52 -26.26 -8.42
N PRO A 394 -10.01 -25.90 -7.21
CA PRO A 394 -9.76 -24.61 -6.57
C PRO A 394 -8.27 -24.27 -6.44
N LEU A 395 -7.92 -23.00 -6.26
CA LEU A 395 -6.53 -22.59 -6.01
C LEU A 395 -5.96 -23.07 -4.67
N ASP A 396 -6.80 -23.23 -3.65
CA ASP A 396 -6.40 -23.70 -2.32
C ASP A 396 -6.41 -25.22 -2.17
N ASP A 397 -6.95 -25.95 -3.15
CA ASP A 397 -7.05 -27.40 -3.12
C ASP A 397 -6.11 -28.07 -4.13
N ILE A 398 -4.99 -28.55 -3.61
CA ILE A 398 -4.05 -29.42 -4.34
C ILE A 398 -4.08 -30.86 -3.83
N SER A 399 -5.09 -31.26 -3.06
CA SER A 399 -5.12 -32.52 -2.31
C SER A 399 -4.96 -33.76 -3.21
N VAL A 400 -5.54 -33.72 -4.42
CA VAL A 400 -5.39 -34.81 -5.40
C VAL A 400 -3.95 -34.95 -5.88
N LEU A 401 -3.25 -33.82 -6.07
CA LEU A 401 -1.84 -33.81 -6.46
C LEU A 401 -0.97 -34.35 -5.31
N GLU A 402 -1.24 -33.94 -4.07
CA GLU A 402 -0.54 -34.45 -2.89
C GLU A 402 -0.74 -35.95 -2.70
N TYR A 403 -2.00 -36.41 -2.84
CA TYR A 403 -2.32 -37.84 -2.78
C TYR A 403 -1.49 -38.65 -3.77
N PHE A 404 -1.36 -38.21 -5.03
CA PHE A 404 -0.57 -38.93 -6.00
C PHE A 404 0.93 -38.91 -5.67
N VAL A 405 1.46 -37.77 -5.25
CA VAL A 405 2.86 -37.67 -4.85
C VAL A 405 3.18 -38.60 -3.67
N ASP A 406 2.31 -38.65 -2.65
CA ASP A 406 2.51 -39.51 -1.49
C ASP A 406 2.24 -41.00 -1.82
N LYS A 407 1.17 -41.29 -2.56
CA LYS A 407 0.78 -42.67 -2.91
C LYS A 407 1.83 -43.39 -3.74
N PHE A 408 2.52 -42.65 -4.61
CA PHE A 408 3.57 -43.17 -5.48
C PHE A 408 4.99 -42.86 -4.98
N ASN A 409 5.14 -42.28 -3.79
CA ASN A 409 6.43 -41.94 -3.17
C ASN A 409 7.35 -41.08 -4.07
N ILE A 410 6.80 -40.04 -4.71
CA ILE A 410 7.52 -39.15 -5.62
C ILE A 410 8.22 -38.03 -4.82
N GLU A 411 9.33 -38.36 -4.16
CA GLU A 411 10.03 -37.46 -3.24
C GLU A 411 10.46 -36.15 -3.90
N GLU A 412 10.88 -36.18 -5.16
CA GLU A 412 11.34 -35.02 -5.93
C GLU A 412 10.22 -33.99 -6.18
N ALA A 413 8.96 -34.40 -6.10
CA ALA A 413 7.80 -33.52 -6.29
C ALA A 413 7.40 -32.77 -5.00
N LYS A 414 7.77 -33.25 -3.82
CA LYS A 414 7.40 -32.64 -2.53
C LYS A 414 7.87 -31.18 -2.38
N PRO A 415 9.10 -30.80 -2.76
CA PRO A 415 9.54 -29.40 -2.74
C PRO A 415 8.69 -28.48 -3.64
N VAL A 416 8.20 -28.98 -4.78
CA VAL A 416 7.37 -28.21 -5.71
C VAL A 416 6.01 -27.90 -5.08
N ILE A 417 5.39 -28.90 -4.46
CA ILE A 417 4.13 -28.76 -3.72
C ILE A 417 4.29 -27.78 -2.55
N LYS A 418 5.35 -27.94 -1.76
CA LYS A 418 5.64 -27.06 -0.62
C LYS A 418 5.78 -25.60 -1.07
N LYS A 419 6.53 -25.35 -2.15
CA LYS A 419 6.73 -24.00 -2.68
C LYS A 419 5.42 -23.35 -3.12
N TYR A 420 4.52 -24.11 -3.75
CA TYR A 420 3.20 -23.59 -4.11
C TYR A 420 2.38 -23.22 -2.86
N LYS A 421 2.37 -24.07 -1.83
CA LYS A 421 1.66 -23.79 -0.56
C LYS A 421 2.16 -22.50 0.09
N GLU A 422 3.47 -22.28 0.11
CA GLU A 422 4.08 -21.04 0.63
C GLU A 422 3.63 -19.81 -0.16
N ASP A 423 3.76 -19.85 -1.49
CA ASP A 423 3.34 -18.76 -2.38
C ASP A 423 1.83 -18.47 -2.25
N PHE A 424 1.02 -19.51 -2.09
CA PHE A 424 -0.42 -19.39 -1.93
C PHE A 424 -0.81 -18.76 -0.59
N GLU A 425 -0.18 -19.18 0.52
CA GLU A 425 -0.41 -18.60 1.84
C GLU A 425 0.04 -17.13 1.91
N GLU A 426 1.16 -16.78 1.26
CA GLU A 426 1.60 -15.40 1.14
C GLU A 426 0.55 -14.55 0.39
N PHE A 427 0.06 -15.03 -0.76
CA PHE A 427 -0.99 -14.37 -1.52
C PHE A 427 -2.27 -14.18 -0.69
N LYS A 428 -2.73 -15.23 -0.01
CA LYS A 428 -3.93 -15.21 0.81
C LYS A 428 -3.83 -14.20 1.96
N LYS A 429 -2.71 -14.17 2.68
CA LYS A 429 -2.51 -13.28 3.84
C LYS A 429 -2.24 -11.84 3.44
N THR A 430 -1.37 -11.61 2.47
CA THR A 430 -0.84 -10.27 2.18
C THR A 430 -1.67 -9.50 1.16
N LYS A 431 -2.30 -10.19 0.20
CA LYS A 431 -3.04 -9.54 -0.89
C LYS A 431 -4.54 -9.65 -0.67
N LEU A 432 -5.06 -10.87 -0.54
CA LEU A 432 -6.49 -11.11 -0.49
C LEU A 432 -7.10 -10.70 0.86
N SER A 433 -6.54 -11.19 1.97
CA SER A 433 -7.03 -10.89 3.32
C SER A 433 -6.90 -9.41 3.65
N TYR A 434 -5.76 -8.78 3.32
CA TYR A 434 -5.58 -7.34 3.47
C TYR A 434 -6.66 -6.56 2.69
N CYS A 435 -6.84 -6.85 1.40
CA CYS A 435 -7.82 -6.16 0.57
C CYS A 435 -9.26 -6.33 1.09
N LEU A 436 -9.67 -7.56 1.44
CA LEU A 436 -11.04 -7.81 1.91
C LEU A 436 -11.26 -7.22 3.30
N ASN A 437 -10.33 -7.38 4.24
CA ASN A 437 -10.46 -6.86 5.59
C ASN A 437 -10.41 -5.33 5.62
N GLU A 438 -9.56 -4.71 4.80
CA GLU A 438 -9.54 -3.26 4.62
C GLU A 438 -10.90 -2.79 4.12
N MET A 439 -11.42 -3.39 3.04
CA MET A 439 -12.72 -3.03 2.45
C MET A 439 -13.92 -3.27 3.39
N ILE A 440 -13.86 -4.31 4.23
CA ILE A 440 -14.91 -4.64 5.21
C ILE A 440 -14.78 -3.83 6.50
N SER A 441 -13.57 -3.43 6.89
CA SER A 441 -13.40 -2.54 8.05
C SER A 441 -14.16 -1.21 7.88
N TYR A 442 -14.38 -0.78 6.63
CA TYR A 442 -15.15 0.40 6.29
C TYR A 442 -16.68 0.19 6.29
N ALA A 443 -17.17 -1.06 6.28
CA ALA A 443 -18.58 -1.43 6.19
C ALA A 443 -18.92 -2.53 7.21
N SER A 444 -19.73 -2.24 8.23
CA SER A 444 -20.07 -3.23 9.28
C SER A 444 -20.60 -4.54 8.67
N PRO A 445 -19.84 -5.66 8.75
CA PRO A 445 -20.27 -6.93 8.15
C PRO A 445 -21.48 -7.54 8.86
N LEU A 446 -21.76 -7.11 10.11
CA LEU A 446 -22.91 -7.55 10.90
C LEU A 446 -24.26 -7.03 10.38
N GLU A 447 -24.27 -6.05 9.47
CA GLU A 447 -25.49 -5.46 8.90
C GLU A 447 -25.76 -5.94 7.46
N CYS A 448 -24.92 -6.82 6.89
CA CYS A 448 -24.98 -7.20 5.48
C CYS A 448 -25.50 -8.63 5.26
N GLU A 449 -26.72 -8.78 4.74
CA GLU A 449 -27.25 -10.10 4.34
C GLU A 449 -26.57 -10.70 3.10
N ARG A 450 -26.01 -9.84 2.23
CA ARG A 450 -25.39 -10.24 0.96
C ARG A 450 -24.18 -9.36 0.64
N ILE A 451 -23.05 -9.99 0.34
CA ILE A 451 -21.85 -9.36 -0.21
C ILE A 451 -21.75 -9.73 -1.69
N THR A 452 -21.56 -8.74 -2.56
CA THR A 452 -21.32 -8.92 -3.99
C THR A 452 -19.92 -8.42 -4.32
N ILE A 453 -19.01 -9.32 -4.65
CA ILE A 453 -17.68 -8.96 -5.15
C ILE A 453 -17.77 -8.72 -6.66
N ILE A 454 -17.28 -7.58 -7.11
CA ILE A 454 -17.26 -7.18 -8.50
C ILE A 454 -15.81 -7.28 -8.97
N VAL A 455 -15.59 -8.11 -9.99
CA VAL A 455 -14.28 -8.29 -10.64
C VAL A 455 -14.26 -7.59 -11.98
N ASP A 456 -13.06 -7.34 -12.50
CA ASP A 456 -12.85 -6.73 -13.81
C ASP A 456 -13.70 -7.36 -14.92
N LYS A 457 -14.19 -6.53 -15.86
CA LYS A 457 -15.02 -6.99 -16.97
C LYS A 457 -14.33 -8.02 -17.85
N ALA A 458 -13.00 -7.93 -18.01
CA ALA A 458 -12.20 -8.89 -18.76
C ALA A 458 -11.71 -10.08 -17.90
N ALA A 459 -12.22 -10.25 -16.67
CA ALA A 459 -11.91 -11.39 -15.83
C ALA A 459 -12.48 -12.68 -16.44
N HIS A 460 -11.61 -13.67 -16.58
CA HIS A 460 -11.99 -14.99 -17.08
C HIS A 460 -12.82 -15.75 -16.05
N GLU A 461 -13.60 -16.73 -16.51
CA GLU A 461 -14.52 -17.48 -15.65
C GLU A 461 -13.85 -18.20 -14.47
N TYR A 462 -12.64 -18.73 -14.67
CA TYR A 462 -11.85 -19.31 -13.56
C TYR A 462 -11.54 -18.28 -12.47
N THR A 463 -11.27 -17.02 -12.84
CA THR A 463 -11.01 -15.95 -11.87
C THR A 463 -12.23 -15.66 -11.01
N LEU A 464 -13.44 -15.73 -11.57
CA LEU A 464 -14.67 -15.54 -10.81
C LEU A 464 -14.87 -16.67 -9.79
N LYS A 465 -14.63 -17.92 -10.22
CA LYS A 465 -14.72 -19.09 -9.35
C LYS A 465 -13.69 -19.00 -8.21
N ASP A 466 -12.45 -18.67 -8.54
CA ASP A 466 -11.36 -18.50 -7.56
C ASP A 466 -11.64 -17.41 -6.54
N VAL A 467 -12.07 -16.24 -7.01
CA VAL A 467 -12.45 -15.14 -6.13
C VAL A 467 -13.59 -15.57 -5.21
N LYS A 468 -14.59 -16.28 -5.73
CA LYS A 468 -15.73 -16.73 -4.93
C LYS A 468 -15.33 -17.71 -3.84
N GLU A 469 -14.56 -18.74 -4.18
CA GLU A 469 -14.16 -19.79 -3.25
C GLU A 469 -13.22 -19.22 -2.17
N LEU A 470 -12.16 -18.52 -2.59
CA LEU A 470 -11.18 -17.98 -1.65
C LEU A 470 -11.74 -16.85 -0.78
N SER A 471 -12.59 -15.98 -1.33
CA SER A 471 -13.21 -14.93 -0.53
C SER A 471 -14.22 -15.52 0.44
N SER A 472 -14.98 -16.56 0.06
CA SER A 472 -15.86 -17.27 1.01
C SER A 472 -15.06 -17.78 2.22
N ALA A 473 -13.93 -18.45 1.98
CA ALA A 473 -13.08 -18.96 3.05
C ALA A 473 -12.49 -17.87 3.97
N VAL A 474 -12.19 -16.69 3.43
CA VAL A 474 -11.73 -15.55 4.24
C VAL A 474 -12.89 -14.98 5.07
N LEU A 475 -14.08 -14.86 4.48
CA LEU A 475 -15.27 -14.23 5.06
C LEU A 475 -16.05 -15.11 6.03
N GLU A 476 -15.92 -16.44 5.94
CA GLU A 476 -16.51 -17.39 6.91
C GLU A 476 -16.09 -17.07 8.35
N ASN A 477 -14.90 -16.48 8.54
CA ASN A 477 -14.42 -16.02 9.84
C ASN A 477 -15.19 -14.82 10.40
N LEU A 478 -15.95 -14.08 9.58
CA LEU A 478 -16.62 -12.83 9.95
C LEU A 478 -18.10 -13.04 10.29
N SER A 479 -18.86 -13.85 9.53
CA SER A 479 -20.23 -14.25 9.89
C SER A 479 -20.77 -15.37 8.98
N PRO A 480 -21.33 -16.47 9.54
CA PRO A 480 -21.85 -17.59 8.75
C PRO A 480 -23.16 -17.30 7.99
N GLN A 481 -23.77 -16.13 8.18
CA GLN A 481 -25.09 -15.78 7.60
C GLN A 481 -24.99 -14.95 6.31
N VAL A 482 -23.78 -14.56 5.90
CA VAL A 482 -23.55 -13.65 4.78
C VAL A 482 -23.52 -14.41 3.46
N LYS A 483 -24.39 -14.06 2.51
CA LYS A 483 -24.39 -14.65 1.17
C LYS A 483 -23.38 -13.95 0.26
N LEU A 484 -22.39 -14.68 -0.25
CA LEU A 484 -21.42 -14.15 -1.21
C LEU A 484 -21.85 -14.37 -2.68
N ALA A 485 -21.81 -13.31 -3.47
CA ALA A 485 -21.94 -13.34 -4.92
C ALA A 485 -20.68 -12.74 -5.57
N VAL A 486 -20.29 -13.22 -6.75
CA VAL A 486 -19.19 -12.65 -7.55
C VAL A 486 -19.71 -12.38 -8.95
N ILE A 487 -19.55 -11.16 -9.45
CA ILE A 487 -20.02 -10.72 -10.77
C ILE A 487 -18.93 -9.95 -11.52
N ARG A 488 -19.02 -9.90 -12.85
CA ARG A 488 -18.16 -9.02 -13.67
C ARG A 488 -18.70 -7.60 -13.63
N ASP A 489 -17.80 -6.63 -13.75
CA ASP A 489 -18.18 -5.23 -13.92
C ASP A 489 -19.01 -5.03 -15.21
N GLY A 490 -20.15 -4.36 -15.08
CA GLY A 490 -21.14 -4.15 -16.15
C GLY A 490 -22.24 -5.20 -16.31
N ASN A 491 -22.37 -6.17 -15.39
CA ASN A 491 -23.48 -7.15 -15.35
C ASN A 491 -24.60 -6.80 -14.37
#